data_AF-B0JVY5-F1
#
_entry.id   AF-B0JVY5-F1
#
_cell.length_a   1.000
_cell.length_b   1.000
_cell.length_c   1.000
_cell.angle_alpha   90.00
_cell.angle_beta   90.00
_cell.angle_gamma   90.00
#
_symmetry.space_group_name_H-M   'P 1'
#
loop_
_entity.id
_entity.type
_entity.pdbx_description
1 polymer ?
#
loop_
_entity_poly.entity_id
_entity_poly.type
_entity_poly.pdbx_seq_one_letter_code
_entity_poly.pdbx_strand_id
1 'polypeptide(L)'
;MLGVAQNAQAATLIPGVTASTNISTQWALINAVNGQGLPVNTPSLTGNHVQSLNGNSWRSAILSNTQGTTIPSGTITFNLNGSYNLSGFTFWNLGGSSAELTRQGIKNVTIQYSNNGGTTWSTLSGAPIVFAQGTFGSPATSQTPQQFSFASVAATNVRFTNLSNFGGFTSPSTNNRIGFSEIQFAGTEIPEPSSLLALLAFGLAGVSLGKRI
;
A
#
# COMPACT_ATOMS: atom_id res chain seq x y z
N MET A 1 24.97 -25.30 -18.35
CA MET A 1 24.18 -24.15 -17.85
C MET A 1 24.09 -24.26 -16.35
N LEU A 2 24.91 -23.50 -15.63
CA LEU A 2 24.81 -23.38 -14.17
C LEU A 2 23.60 -22.50 -13.89
N GLY A 3 22.48 -23.11 -13.51
CA GLY A 3 21.34 -22.39 -12.98
C GLY A 3 21.76 -21.75 -11.68
N VAL A 4 21.87 -20.42 -11.66
CA VAL A 4 22.04 -19.68 -10.42
C VAL A 4 20.74 -19.89 -9.66
N ALA A 5 20.79 -20.63 -8.56
CA ALA A 5 19.68 -20.68 -7.62
C ALA A 5 19.43 -19.24 -7.18
N GLN A 6 18.31 -18.65 -7.62
CA GLN A 6 17.80 -17.45 -6.98
C GLN A 6 17.51 -17.85 -5.53
N ASN A 7 18.40 -17.48 -4.62
CA ASN A 7 18.09 -17.47 -3.21
C ASN A 7 16.76 -16.74 -3.09
N ALA A 8 15.74 -17.43 -2.59
CA ALA A 8 14.46 -16.82 -2.28
C ALA A 8 14.73 -15.81 -1.17
N GLN A 9 15.03 -14.57 -1.55
CA GLN A 9 15.18 -13.47 -0.60
C GLN A 9 13.83 -13.35 0.11
N ALA A 10 13.85 -13.45 1.44
CA ALA A 10 12.66 -13.21 2.24
C ALA A 10 12.12 -11.82 1.88
N ALA A 11 10.81 -11.73 1.65
CA ALA A 11 10.16 -10.46 1.34
C ALA A 11 10.48 -9.44 2.45
N THR A 12 11.03 -8.30 2.05
CA THR A 12 11.37 -7.20 2.95
C THR A 12 10.40 -6.05 2.77
N LEU A 13 10.37 -5.14 3.73
CA LEU A 13 9.65 -3.87 3.59
C LEU A 13 10.10 -3.17 2.30
N ILE A 14 9.14 -2.73 1.48
CA ILE A 14 9.37 -1.83 0.34
C ILE A 14 9.43 -0.40 0.89
N PRO A 15 10.60 0.28 0.84
CA PRO A 15 10.76 1.60 1.42
C PRO A 15 10.20 2.69 0.51
N GLY A 16 9.95 3.88 1.08
CA GLY A 16 9.69 5.10 0.30
C GLY A 16 8.40 5.10 -0.50
N VAL A 17 7.43 4.23 -0.17
CA VAL A 17 6.12 4.19 -0.84
C VAL A 17 5.42 5.54 -0.70
N THR A 18 4.82 6.01 -1.79
CA THR A 18 4.00 7.23 -1.80
C THR A 18 2.56 6.90 -2.17
N ALA A 19 1.61 7.73 -1.76
CA ALA A 19 0.19 7.49 -1.98
C ALA A 19 -0.51 8.70 -2.60
N SER A 20 -1.48 8.44 -3.48
CA SER A 20 -2.38 9.43 -4.07
C SER A 20 -3.82 8.91 -4.09
N THR A 21 -4.79 9.82 -4.12
CA THR A 21 -6.22 9.47 -4.15
C THR A 21 -7.01 10.55 -4.87
N ASN A 22 -8.13 10.17 -5.49
CA ASN A 22 -9.15 11.12 -5.95
C ASN A 22 -10.29 11.30 -4.92
N ILE A 23 -10.20 10.65 -3.76
CA ILE A 23 -11.17 10.80 -2.68
C ILE A 23 -10.83 12.07 -1.90
N SER A 24 -11.82 12.94 -1.70
CA SER A 24 -11.65 14.15 -0.90
C SER A 24 -11.11 13.79 0.49
N THR A 25 -10.06 14.47 0.92
CA THR A 25 -9.27 14.11 2.11
C THR A 25 -9.50 15.10 3.24
N GLN A 26 -9.62 14.60 4.48
CA GLN A 26 -9.66 15.43 5.70
C GLN A 26 -8.42 15.24 6.57
N TRP A 27 -7.90 14.01 6.70
CA TRP A 27 -6.62 13.72 7.35
C TRP A 27 -5.61 13.31 6.29
N ALA A 28 -4.42 13.90 6.27
CA ALA A 28 -3.50 13.83 5.14
C ALA A 28 -3.12 12.39 4.73
N LEU A 29 -3.15 12.10 3.43
CA LEU A 29 -2.87 10.76 2.88
C LEU A 29 -1.43 10.30 3.07
N ILE A 30 -0.49 11.23 3.24
CA ILE A 30 0.90 10.89 3.53
C ILE A 30 1.06 10.05 4.80
N ASN A 31 0.15 10.21 5.77
CA ASN A 31 0.16 9.45 7.02
C ASN A 31 -0.29 8.00 6.87
N ALA A 32 -0.71 7.58 5.67
CA ALA A 32 -1.08 6.20 5.40
C ALA A 32 0.12 5.32 5.02
N VAL A 33 1.30 5.91 4.76
CA VAL A 33 2.49 5.19 4.26
C VAL A 33 3.80 5.60 4.94
N ASN A 34 3.78 6.61 5.82
CA ASN A 34 4.99 7.21 6.38
C ASN A 34 5.41 6.59 7.74
N GLY A 35 4.66 5.63 8.27
CA GLY A 35 4.94 4.97 9.54
C GLY A 35 4.61 5.78 10.79
N GLN A 36 3.99 6.96 10.67
CA GLN A 36 3.56 7.72 11.84
C GLN A 36 2.53 6.91 12.62
N GLY A 37 2.76 6.70 13.92
CA GLY A 37 1.90 5.87 14.74
C GLY A 37 2.32 4.40 14.84
N LEU A 38 3.26 3.93 14.01
CA LEU A 38 3.98 2.67 14.26
C LEU A 38 5.07 2.87 15.34
N PRO A 39 5.65 1.79 15.89
CA PRO A 39 6.79 1.89 16.80
C PRO A 39 7.89 2.77 16.21
N VAL A 40 8.41 3.67 17.05
CA VAL A 40 9.43 4.68 16.71
C VAL A 40 9.08 5.60 15.51
N ASN A 41 7.82 5.63 15.08
CA ASN A 41 7.30 6.41 13.95
C ASN A 41 8.05 6.13 12.62
N THR A 42 8.37 4.86 12.37
CA THR A 42 9.01 4.42 11.13
C THR A 42 8.20 3.33 10.43
N PRO A 43 8.17 3.31 9.08
CA PRO A 43 7.58 2.22 8.31
C PRO A 43 8.09 0.84 8.76
N SER A 44 7.17 -0.12 8.92
CA SER A 44 7.47 -1.49 9.35
C SER A 44 6.37 -2.44 8.87
N LEU A 45 6.69 -3.72 8.64
CA LEU A 45 5.70 -4.78 8.36
C LEU A 45 5.08 -5.36 9.64
N THR A 46 5.53 -4.91 10.81
CA THR A 46 5.14 -5.45 12.12
C THR A 46 4.96 -4.33 13.12
N GLY A 47 4.41 -4.67 14.28
CA GLY A 47 4.15 -3.73 15.36
C GLY A 47 2.70 -3.25 15.34
N ASN A 48 2.25 -2.81 16.49
CA ASN A 48 0.93 -2.23 16.64
C ASN A 48 1.00 -0.76 16.27
N HIS A 49 0.06 -0.32 15.45
CA HIS A 49 -0.17 1.09 15.23
C HIS A 49 -0.91 1.63 16.46
N VAL A 50 -0.52 2.79 16.99
CA VAL A 50 -1.28 3.43 18.08
C VAL A 50 -2.70 3.80 17.63
N GLN A 51 -3.51 4.38 18.50
CA GLN A 51 -4.84 4.87 18.08
C GLN A 51 -4.75 5.79 16.85
N SER A 52 -5.75 5.71 15.97
CA SER A 52 -5.82 6.53 14.77
C SER A 52 -6.23 7.96 15.12
N LEU A 53 -5.45 8.94 14.68
CA LEU A 53 -5.60 10.35 14.96
C LEU A 53 -5.30 11.18 13.71
N ASN A 54 -5.65 12.46 13.75
CA ASN A 54 -5.11 13.40 12.79
C ASN A 54 -3.60 13.52 13.03
N GLY A 55 -2.80 13.24 11.99
CA GLY A 55 -1.34 13.28 12.04
C GLY A 55 -0.65 11.91 11.94
N ASN A 56 -1.40 10.81 12.09
CA ASN A 56 -0.84 9.45 12.01
C ASN A 56 -1.77 8.47 11.27
N SER A 57 -2.76 8.97 10.54
CA SER A 57 -3.72 8.15 9.79
C SER A 57 -4.31 8.97 8.65
N TRP A 58 -4.83 8.29 7.63
CA TRP A 58 -5.60 8.92 6.57
C TRP A 58 -7.11 8.73 6.78
N ARG A 59 -7.86 9.78 6.45
CA ARG A 59 -9.33 9.76 6.47
C ARG A 59 -9.91 10.73 5.46
N SER A 60 -10.94 10.28 4.76
CA SER A 60 -11.68 11.09 3.80
C SER A 60 -12.49 12.22 4.46
N ALA A 61 -12.90 13.18 3.62
CA ALA A 61 -14.06 14.02 3.89
C ALA A 61 -15.35 13.18 4.02
N ILE A 62 -16.47 13.83 4.33
CA ILE A 62 -17.78 13.15 4.37
C ILE A 62 -18.12 12.62 2.98
N LEU A 63 -18.50 11.35 2.93
CA LEU A 63 -18.97 10.69 1.73
C LEU A 63 -20.48 10.89 1.59
N SER A 64 -20.93 11.13 0.36
CA SER A 64 -22.34 11.35 0.03
C SER A 64 -23.11 10.07 -0.28
N ASN A 65 -22.42 8.94 -0.50
CA ASN A 65 -23.09 7.66 -0.74
C ASN A 65 -23.70 7.08 0.53
N THR A 66 -24.60 6.11 0.39
CA THR A 66 -25.13 5.35 1.53
C THR A 66 -23.99 4.67 2.30
N GLN A 67 -23.96 4.84 3.62
CA GLN A 67 -22.97 4.18 4.47
C GLN A 67 -22.98 2.64 4.28
N GLY A 68 -21.81 2.02 4.40
CA GLY A 68 -21.64 0.58 4.22
C GLY A 68 -21.70 0.09 2.77
N THR A 69 -22.02 0.96 1.80
CA THR A 69 -22.01 0.61 0.37
C THR A 69 -20.72 1.04 -0.31
N THR A 70 -20.47 0.46 -1.48
CA THR A 70 -19.33 0.84 -2.33
C THR A 70 -19.41 2.32 -2.70
N ILE A 71 -18.30 3.03 -2.53
CA ILE A 71 -18.19 4.42 -2.95
C ILE A 71 -18.28 4.49 -4.49
N PRO A 72 -19.11 5.38 -5.07
CA PRO A 72 -19.38 5.39 -6.52
C PRO A 72 -18.13 5.61 -7.38
N SER A 73 -17.19 6.41 -6.89
CA SER A 73 -15.88 6.58 -7.49
C SER A 73 -14.87 6.91 -6.39
N GLY A 74 -13.73 6.23 -6.41
CA GLY A 74 -12.71 6.42 -5.40
C GLY A 74 -11.59 5.41 -5.56
N THR A 75 -10.38 5.92 -5.69
CA THR A 75 -9.17 5.11 -5.80
C THR A 75 -8.13 5.61 -4.83
N ILE A 76 -7.35 4.69 -4.28
CA ILE A 76 -6.12 5.01 -3.55
C ILE A 76 -5.02 4.27 -4.30
N THR A 77 -4.04 5.01 -4.82
CA THR A 77 -2.93 4.46 -5.59
C THR A 77 -1.65 4.63 -4.80
N PHE A 78 -0.89 3.55 -4.67
CA PHE A 78 0.41 3.49 -4.04
C PHE A 78 1.46 3.36 -5.13
N ASN A 79 2.42 4.27 -5.16
CA ASN A 79 3.61 4.17 -5.99
C ASN A 79 4.73 3.57 -5.15
N LEU A 80 5.24 2.42 -5.59
CA LEU A 80 6.32 1.69 -4.91
C LEU A 80 7.68 2.36 -5.11
N ASN A 81 7.77 3.37 -6.00
CA ASN A 81 8.99 4.12 -6.33
C ASN A 81 10.14 3.24 -6.83
N GLY A 82 9.78 2.12 -7.48
CA GLY A 82 10.68 1.16 -8.08
C GLY A 82 9.90 -0.04 -8.60
N SER A 83 10.61 -0.98 -9.22
CA SER A 83 10.06 -2.26 -9.67
C SER A 83 10.29 -3.31 -8.59
N TYR A 84 9.23 -3.98 -8.14
CA TYR A 84 9.31 -4.98 -7.08
C TYR A 84 8.58 -6.26 -7.45
N ASN A 85 9.12 -7.39 -7.00
CA ASN A 85 8.39 -8.64 -6.83
C ASN A 85 7.55 -8.49 -5.55
N LEU A 86 6.37 -7.90 -5.70
CA LEU A 86 5.41 -7.67 -4.62
C LEU A 86 4.82 -9.01 -4.19
N SER A 87 4.93 -9.33 -2.90
CA SER A 87 4.52 -10.64 -2.34
C SER A 87 3.58 -10.53 -1.14
N GLY A 88 3.39 -9.34 -0.59
CA GLY A 88 2.49 -9.12 0.53
C GLY A 88 2.34 -7.66 0.92
N PHE A 89 1.52 -7.41 1.93
CA PHE A 89 1.44 -6.14 2.63
C PHE A 89 0.91 -6.33 4.04
N THR A 90 1.16 -5.34 4.89
CA THR A 90 0.55 -5.22 6.21
C THR A 90 -0.33 -3.99 6.26
N PHE A 91 -1.54 -4.15 6.78
CA PHE A 91 -2.57 -3.13 6.81
C PHE A 91 -3.06 -2.88 8.24
N TRP A 92 -3.17 -1.61 8.63
CA TRP A 92 -3.76 -1.19 9.89
C TRP A 92 -5.00 -0.36 9.61
N ASN A 93 -6.15 -0.87 10.01
CA ASN A 93 -7.41 -0.15 9.81
C ASN A 93 -7.59 0.97 10.86
N LEU A 94 -8.61 1.80 10.70
CA LEU A 94 -8.93 2.83 11.70
C LEU A 94 -9.43 2.20 13.01
N GLY A 95 -8.97 2.75 14.14
CA GLY A 95 -9.55 2.46 15.45
C GLY A 95 -8.99 3.34 16.56
N GLY A 96 -9.35 3.06 17.81
CA GLY A 96 -8.94 3.90 18.95
C GLY A 96 -9.98 3.98 20.05
N SER A 97 -10.56 5.15 20.28
CA SER A 97 -11.48 5.40 21.40
C SER A 97 -12.97 5.30 21.06
N SER A 98 -13.34 5.20 19.77
CA SER A 98 -14.75 5.24 19.37
C SER A 98 -15.12 4.18 18.33
N ALA A 99 -16.32 3.63 18.49
CA ALA A 99 -16.91 2.73 17.50
C ALA A 99 -17.17 3.43 16.16
N GLU A 100 -17.51 4.72 16.17
CA GLU A 100 -17.70 5.49 14.94
C GLU A 100 -16.41 5.55 14.11
N LEU A 101 -15.24 5.72 14.76
CA LEU A 101 -13.95 5.75 14.06
C LEU A 101 -13.60 4.39 13.44
N THR A 102 -13.85 3.28 14.13
CA THR A 102 -13.59 1.95 13.55
C THR A 102 -14.50 1.65 12.38
N ARG A 103 -15.76 2.14 12.41
CA ARG A 103 -16.71 1.98 11.31
C ARG A 103 -16.29 2.75 10.05
N GLN A 104 -15.46 3.79 10.19
CA GLN A 104 -14.86 4.54 9.06
C GLN A 104 -13.73 3.78 8.38
N GLY A 105 -13.28 2.65 8.95
CA GLY A 105 -12.26 1.81 8.33
C GLY A 105 -12.66 1.28 6.94
N ILE A 106 -11.67 0.93 6.12
CA ILE A 106 -11.94 0.22 4.85
C ILE A 106 -12.43 -1.19 5.18
N LYS A 107 -13.60 -1.57 4.65
CA LYS A 107 -14.17 -2.92 4.73
C LYS A 107 -13.91 -3.69 3.45
N ASN A 108 -14.66 -3.38 2.39
CA ASN A 108 -14.53 -4.04 1.10
C ASN A 108 -13.49 -3.30 0.25
N VAL A 109 -12.72 -4.04 -0.53
CA VAL A 109 -11.71 -3.51 -1.44
C VAL A 109 -11.52 -4.45 -2.62
N THR A 110 -11.21 -3.88 -3.78
CA THR A 110 -10.54 -4.59 -4.87
C THR A 110 -9.12 -4.08 -4.96
N ILE A 111 -8.15 -5.00 -4.89
CA ILE A 111 -6.72 -4.68 -4.96
C ILE A 111 -6.23 -5.01 -6.36
N GLN A 112 -5.62 -4.03 -7.00
CA GLN A 112 -5.05 -4.14 -8.32
C GLN A 112 -3.57 -3.76 -8.27
N TYR A 113 -2.79 -4.25 -9.22
CA TYR A 113 -1.40 -3.86 -9.41
C TYR A 113 -1.15 -3.43 -10.85
N SER A 114 -0.07 -2.70 -11.05
CA SER A 114 0.45 -2.31 -12.35
C SER A 114 1.94 -2.55 -12.39
N ASN A 115 2.44 -3.04 -13.51
CA ASN A 115 3.88 -3.25 -13.78
C ASN A 115 4.43 -2.23 -14.79
N ASN A 116 3.63 -1.23 -15.17
CA ASN A 116 3.97 -0.26 -16.21
C ASN A 116 3.68 1.18 -15.76
N GLY A 117 4.00 1.52 -14.51
CA GLY A 117 3.87 2.89 -13.99
C GLY A 117 2.42 3.35 -13.84
N GLY A 118 1.47 2.42 -13.73
CA GLY A 118 0.06 2.72 -13.49
C GLY A 118 -0.79 2.93 -14.74
N THR A 119 -0.30 2.58 -15.94
CA THR A 119 -1.07 2.73 -17.19
C THR A 119 -2.11 1.63 -17.38
N THR A 120 -1.78 0.38 -17.04
CA THR A 120 -2.74 -0.74 -17.04
C THR A 120 -2.78 -1.43 -15.69
N TRP A 121 -3.94 -2.01 -15.37
CA TRP A 121 -4.22 -2.57 -14.05
C TRP A 121 -4.74 -3.99 -14.15
N SER A 122 -4.18 -4.87 -13.34
CA SER A 122 -4.61 -6.26 -13.18
C SER A 122 -5.04 -6.48 -11.75
N THR A 123 -6.14 -7.22 -11.54
CA THR A 123 -6.55 -7.63 -10.19
C THR A 123 -5.47 -8.51 -9.56
N LEU A 124 -5.13 -8.23 -8.31
CA LEU A 124 -4.13 -8.97 -7.56
C LEU A 124 -4.76 -10.26 -6.99
N SER A 125 -4.54 -11.37 -7.68
CA SER A 125 -5.09 -12.67 -7.27
C SER A 125 -4.54 -13.11 -5.91
N GLY A 126 -5.40 -13.64 -5.04
CA GLY A 126 -5.05 -14.06 -3.68
C GLY A 126 -4.98 -12.94 -2.64
N ALA A 127 -5.11 -11.68 -3.05
CA ALA A 127 -5.22 -10.56 -2.11
C ALA A 127 -6.60 -10.56 -1.42
N PRO A 128 -6.71 -10.03 -0.18
CA PRO A 128 -7.99 -9.95 0.51
C PRO A 128 -8.96 -9.03 -0.23
N ILE A 129 -10.24 -9.40 -0.21
CA ILE A 129 -11.35 -8.55 -0.69
C ILE A 129 -12.09 -7.85 0.46
N VAL A 130 -11.80 -8.25 1.70
CA VAL A 130 -12.36 -7.67 2.92
C VAL A 130 -11.25 -7.54 3.97
N PHE A 131 -11.16 -6.37 4.60
CA PHE A 131 -10.33 -6.15 5.79
C PHE A 131 -11.14 -6.31 7.08
N ALA A 132 -10.47 -6.69 8.16
CA ALA A 132 -11.06 -6.67 9.48
C ALA A 132 -11.26 -5.22 9.96
N GLN A 133 -12.32 -4.98 10.72
CA GLN A 133 -12.57 -3.71 11.38
C GLN A 133 -11.51 -3.48 12.46
N GLY A 134 -11.09 -2.22 12.66
CA GLY A 134 -10.24 -1.88 13.79
C GLY A 134 -10.98 -2.04 15.13
N THR A 135 -10.21 -1.99 16.21
CA THR A 135 -10.75 -2.12 17.57
C THR A 135 -10.95 -0.74 18.20
N PHE A 136 -11.84 -0.68 19.20
CA PHE A 136 -12.01 0.50 20.03
C PHE A 136 -12.15 0.13 21.51
N GLY A 137 -11.84 1.07 22.41
CA GLY A 137 -11.97 0.87 23.85
C GLY A 137 -11.72 2.13 24.67
N SER A 138 -11.83 1.98 25.99
CA SER A 138 -11.44 2.98 26.99
C SER A 138 -10.52 2.32 28.02
N PRO A 139 -9.20 2.54 27.99
CA PRO A 139 -8.48 3.50 27.14
C PRO A 139 -8.48 3.14 25.65
N ALA A 140 -8.16 4.13 24.80
CA ALA A 140 -8.11 3.97 23.34
C ALA A 140 -7.17 2.82 22.94
N THR A 141 -7.61 1.97 22.02
CA THR A 141 -6.87 0.77 21.64
C THR A 141 -5.86 1.04 20.52
N SER A 142 -4.73 0.36 20.59
CA SER A 142 -3.82 0.24 19.45
C SER A 142 -4.39 -0.75 18.43
N GLN A 143 -4.07 -0.54 17.16
CA GLN A 143 -4.52 -1.36 16.05
C GLN A 143 -3.47 -2.41 15.73
N THR A 144 -3.89 -3.67 15.71
CA THR A 144 -3.02 -4.80 15.36
C THR A 144 -2.84 -4.89 13.84
N PRO A 145 -1.66 -5.33 13.38
CA PRO A 145 -1.40 -5.51 11.96
C PRO A 145 -2.28 -6.61 11.36
N GLN A 146 -2.83 -6.36 10.16
CA GLN A 146 -3.41 -7.39 9.29
C GLN A 146 -2.39 -7.71 8.20
N GLN A 147 -1.76 -8.88 8.29
CA GLN A 147 -0.72 -9.30 7.37
C GLN A 147 -1.29 -10.21 6.28
N PHE A 148 -1.00 -9.88 5.03
CA PHE A 148 -1.45 -10.63 3.87
C PHE A 148 -0.27 -10.98 2.97
N SER A 149 -0.25 -12.23 2.50
CA SER A 149 0.72 -12.74 1.54
C SER A 149 0.00 -13.38 0.36
N PHE A 150 0.59 -13.28 -0.83
CA PHE A 150 0.05 -13.83 -2.06
C PHE A 150 1.20 -14.26 -2.99
N ALA A 151 0.86 -14.91 -4.10
CA ALA A 151 1.84 -15.26 -5.12
C ALA A 151 2.49 -13.98 -5.67
N SER A 152 3.82 -13.97 -5.72
CA SER A 152 4.58 -12.77 -6.09
C SER A 152 4.22 -12.28 -7.51
N VAL A 153 4.07 -10.96 -7.67
CA VAL A 153 3.85 -10.30 -8.95
C VAL A 153 4.86 -9.17 -9.15
N ALA A 154 5.29 -8.93 -10.40
CA ALA A 154 6.05 -7.75 -10.73
C ALA A 154 5.13 -6.52 -10.68
N ALA A 155 5.46 -5.52 -9.86
CA ALA A 155 4.66 -4.32 -9.67
C ALA A 155 5.53 -3.07 -9.48
N THR A 156 5.01 -1.96 -9.99
CA THR A 156 5.49 -0.58 -9.75
C THR A 156 4.44 0.22 -8.98
N ASN A 157 3.17 -0.16 -9.10
CA ASN A 157 2.07 0.46 -8.37
C ASN A 157 1.06 -0.56 -7.87
N VAL A 158 0.38 -0.19 -6.79
CA VAL A 158 -0.80 -0.90 -6.26
C VAL A 158 -1.96 0.09 -6.22
N ARG A 159 -3.18 -0.36 -6.50
CA ARG A 159 -4.39 0.48 -6.44
C ARG A 159 -5.51 -0.25 -5.73
N PHE A 160 -6.15 0.49 -4.84
CA PHE A 160 -7.38 0.10 -4.17
C PHE A 160 -8.56 0.75 -4.90
N THR A 161 -9.57 -0.06 -5.23
CA THR A 161 -10.84 0.36 -5.84
C THR A 161 -12.01 -0.35 -5.16
N ASN A 162 -13.25 -0.06 -5.58
CA ASN A 162 -14.47 -0.68 -5.04
C ASN A 162 -14.54 -0.64 -3.50
N LEU A 163 -14.20 0.51 -2.94
CA LEU A 163 -14.03 0.66 -1.49
C LEU A 163 -15.37 0.84 -0.80
N SER A 164 -15.52 0.28 0.40
CA SER A 164 -16.63 0.60 1.30
C SER A 164 -16.12 0.78 2.73
N ASN A 165 -16.90 1.49 3.56
CA ASN A 165 -16.73 1.46 5.01
C ASN A 165 -17.61 0.37 5.65
N PHE A 166 -17.61 0.26 6.98
CA PHE A 166 -18.39 -0.75 7.70
C PHE A 166 -19.86 -0.35 7.92
N GLY A 167 -20.19 0.94 7.79
CA GLY A 167 -21.53 1.47 8.06
C GLY A 167 -22.00 1.28 9.51
N GLY A 168 -23.32 1.39 9.70
CA GLY A 168 -23.97 1.41 11.02
C GLY A 168 -23.58 2.60 11.89
N PHE A 169 -23.23 3.74 11.29
CA PHE A 169 -22.98 5.00 11.97
C PHE A 169 -24.25 5.51 12.65
N THR A 170 -24.11 5.97 13.90
CA THR A 170 -25.20 6.64 14.63
C THR A 170 -25.49 8.03 14.05
N SER A 171 -24.48 8.67 13.44
CA SER A 171 -24.57 10.01 12.84
C SER A 171 -23.94 10.01 11.44
N PRO A 172 -24.58 9.39 10.44
CA PRO A 172 -23.99 9.20 9.13
C PRO A 172 -23.68 10.52 8.40
N SER A 173 -24.45 11.60 8.65
CA SER A 173 -24.19 12.93 8.07
C SER A 173 -22.83 13.52 8.44
N THR A 174 -22.22 13.07 9.55
CA THR A 174 -20.94 13.57 10.06
C THR A 174 -19.85 12.49 10.15
N ASN A 175 -20.21 11.21 10.05
CA ASN A 175 -19.30 10.09 10.21
C ASN A 175 -19.20 9.14 9.03
N ASN A 176 -20.05 9.27 8.00
CA ASN A 176 -19.90 8.46 6.79
C ASN A 176 -18.63 8.86 6.03
N ARG A 177 -17.54 8.18 6.34
CA ARG A 177 -16.19 8.44 5.85
C ARG A 177 -15.50 7.12 5.57
N ILE A 178 -14.37 7.18 4.89
CA ILE A 178 -13.47 6.04 4.72
C ILE A 178 -12.05 6.44 5.11
N GLY A 179 -11.30 5.53 5.71
CA GLY A 179 -9.93 5.76 6.10
C GLY A 179 -9.24 4.50 6.57
N PHE A 180 -7.96 4.62 6.84
CA PHE A 180 -7.13 3.58 7.45
C PHE A 180 -5.92 4.25 8.09
N SER A 181 -5.28 3.54 9.02
CA SER A 181 -4.14 4.06 9.74
C SER A 181 -2.90 4.06 8.86
N GLU A 182 -2.55 2.89 8.33
CA GLU A 182 -1.26 2.68 7.66
C GLU A 182 -1.33 1.45 6.74
N ILE A 183 -0.51 1.45 5.68
CA ILE A 183 -0.21 0.26 4.88
C ILE A 183 1.27 0.22 4.53
N GLN A 184 1.87 -0.96 4.63
CA GLN A 184 3.28 -1.19 4.32
C GLN A 184 3.42 -2.42 3.43
N PHE A 185 4.16 -2.31 2.33
CA PHE A 185 4.26 -3.36 1.32
C PHE A 185 5.50 -4.23 1.52
N ALA A 186 5.38 -5.51 1.16
CA ALA A 186 6.45 -6.48 1.25
C ALA A 186 6.82 -7.02 -0.14
N GLY A 187 8.11 -7.06 -0.44
CA GLY A 187 8.60 -7.57 -1.71
C GLY A 187 10.12 -7.53 -1.81
N THR A 188 10.62 -7.94 -2.97
CA THR A 188 12.04 -7.84 -3.32
C THR A 188 12.20 -6.91 -4.51
N GLU A 189 13.19 -6.03 -4.46
CA GLU A 189 13.47 -5.11 -5.56
C GLU A 189 13.88 -5.91 -6.79
N ILE A 190 13.35 -5.54 -7.95
CA ILE A 190 13.75 -6.06 -9.25
C ILE A 190 14.85 -5.12 -9.73
N PRO A 191 16.12 -5.56 -9.80
CA PRO A 191 17.19 -4.68 -10.27
C PRO A 191 16.90 -4.24 -11.70
N GLU A 192 16.95 -2.93 -11.94
CA GLU A 192 16.99 -2.41 -13.30
C GLU A 192 18.22 -3.02 -14.00
N PRO A 193 18.10 -3.47 -15.27
CA PRO A 193 19.23 -4.07 -15.98
C PRO A 193 20.37 -3.06 -16.01
N SER A 194 21.44 -3.37 -15.27
CA SER A 194 22.55 -2.43 -15.06
C SER A 194 23.11 -1.96 -16.40
N SER A 195 23.18 -0.64 -16.58
CA SER A 195 23.83 0.05 -17.70
C SER A 195 25.32 -0.33 -17.88
N LEU A 196 25.91 -1.07 -16.94
CA LEU A 196 27.22 -1.72 -17.05
C LEU A 196 27.32 -2.74 -18.19
N LEU A 197 26.26 -3.49 -18.47
CA LEU A 197 26.21 -4.40 -19.63
C LEU A 197 26.11 -3.62 -20.95
N ALA A 198 25.39 -2.48 -20.95
CA ALA A 198 25.36 -1.58 -22.10
C ALA A 198 26.74 -0.95 -22.35
N LEU A 199 27.45 -0.51 -21.30
CA LEU A 199 28.79 0.07 -21.43
C LEU A 199 29.84 -0.97 -21.87
N LEU A 200 29.73 -2.23 -21.43
CA LEU A 200 30.63 -3.32 -21.88
C LEU A 200 30.38 -3.66 -23.36
N ALA A 201 29.13 -3.62 -23.83
CA ALA A 201 28.79 -3.80 -25.24
C ALA A 201 29.33 -2.67 -26.13
N PHE A 202 29.32 -1.41 -25.65
CA PHE A 202 29.96 -0.30 -26.37
C PHE A 202 31.50 -0.28 -26.24
N GLY A 203 32.05 -0.77 -25.12
CA GLY A 203 33.50 -0.88 -24.91
C GLY A 203 34.16 -1.90 -25.83
N LEU A 204 33.50 -3.02 -26.13
CA LEU A 204 34.01 -4.04 -27.05
C LEU A 204 33.87 -3.65 -28.54
N ALA A 205 32.94 -2.76 -28.88
CA ALA A 205 32.84 -2.19 -30.24
C ALA A 205 33.94 -1.15 -30.54
N GLY A 206 34.54 -0.54 -29.50
CA GLY A 206 35.62 0.45 -29.65
C GLY A 206 37.02 -0.14 -29.88
N VAL A 207 37.25 -1.42 -29.55
CA VAL A 207 38.59 -2.05 -29.61
C VAL A 207 38.88 -2.68 -30.99
N SER A 208 37.90 -2.78 -31.88
CA SER A 208 38.11 -3.32 -33.24
C SER A 208 38.58 -2.27 -34.28
N LEU A 209 38.70 -1.00 -33.91
CA LEU A 209 39.15 0.09 -34.81
C LEU A 209 40.59 0.54 -34.56
N GLY A 210 41.50 -0.43 -34.38
CA GLY A 210 42.92 -0.20 -34.11
C GLY A 210 43.84 -1.02 -35.02
N LYS A 211 43.66 -0.99 -36.34
CA LYS A 211 44.68 -1.45 -37.30
C LYS A 211 44.64 -0.63 -38.60
N ARG A 212 45.73 0.10 -38.84
CA ARG A 212 46.26 0.78 -40.05
C ARG A 212 46.82 2.12 -39.55
N ILE A 213 48.13 2.34 -39.48
CA ILE A 213 49.18 2.26 -40.51
C ILE A 213 50.47 1.72 -39.91
#